data_AF-A0A9X9T8F1-F1
#
_entry.id   AF-A0A9X9T8F1-F1
#
_cell.length_a   1.000
_cell.length_b   1.000
_cell.length_c   1.000
_cell.angle_alpha   90.00
_cell.angle_beta   90.00
_cell.angle_gamma   90.00
#
_symmetry.space_group_name_H-M   'P 1'
#
loop_
_entity.id
_entity.type
_entity.pdbx_description
1 polymer ?
#
loop_
_entity_poly.entity_id
_entity_poly.type
_entity_poly.pdbx_seq_one_letter_code
_entity_poly.pdbx_strand_id
1 'polypeptide(L)'
;MKTEMNASGIHLHKDENNPETGGIWEDAGFCPPQCYLQLTEFLHITFLHEGCIPEYYLHEIIEMIRSPCNNGGFVVHDRKRMLCFAESLGIDVLSGDEDRIAAGITASIISDYLPPDGISSATEKMIFFNKNGLAREQSTLKV
;
A
#
# COMPACT_ATOMS: atom_id res chain seq x y z
N MET A 1 37.81 38.92 4.64
CA MET A 1 37.09 38.19 5.69
C MET A 1 35.78 37.72 5.06
N LYS A 2 35.67 36.42 4.76
CA LYS A 2 34.53 35.81 4.07
C LYS A 2 33.48 35.43 5.11
N THR A 3 32.24 35.85 4.91
CA THR A 3 31.10 35.28 5.63
C THR A 3 30.20 34.63 4.60
N GLU A 4 30.39 33.33 4.43
CA GLU A 4 29.48 32.47 3.68
C GLU A 4 28.26 32.23 4.57
N MET A 5 27.11 32.77 4.16
CA MET A 5 25.82 32.38 4.73
C MET A 5 25.33 31.15 3.95
N ASN A 6 25.61 29.97 4.52
CA ASN A 6 24.93 28.74 4.17
C ASN A 6 23.48 28.82 4.66
N ALA A 7 22.55 28.97 3.74
CA ALA A 7 21.14 28.67 3.95
C ALA A 7 20.74 27.60 2.95
N SER A 8 21.15 26.36 3.24
CA SER A 8 20.67 25.17 2.54
C SER A 8 19.26 24.86 3.02
N GLY A 9 18.30 25.66 2.56
CA GLY A 9 16.88 25.37 2.64
C GLY A 9 16.43 24.83 1.29
N ILE A 10 16.83 23.60 0.96
CA ILE A 10 16.18 22.89 -0.14
C ILE A 10 14.79 22.52 0.40
N HIS A 11 13.84 23.44 0.26
CA HIS A 11 12.45 23.06 0.14
C HIS A 11 12.38 22.21 -1.14
N LEU A 12 12.49 20.88 -0.97
CA LEU A 12 11.96 19.95 -1.94
C LEU A 12 10.48 20.34 -2.06
N HIS A 13 10.15 21.06 -3.12
CA HIS A 13 8.78 21.15 -3.59
C HIS A 13 8.33 19.70 -3.77
N LYS A 14 7.42 19.25 -2.89
CA LYS A 14 6.66 18.01 -3.08
C LYS A 14 6.02 18.19 -4.45
N ASP A 15 6.53 17.47 -5.44
CA ASP A 15 5.98 17.47 -6.79
C ASP A 15 4.52 17.07 -6.63
N GLU A 16 3.58 17.99 -6.85
CA GLU A 16 2.14 17.79 -6.52
C GLU A 16 1.52 16.62 -7.31
N ASN A 17 2.27 16.06 -8.27
CA ASN A 17 1.87 14.92 -9.08
C ASN A 17 2.45 13.58 -8.62
N ASN A 18 3.34 13.55 -7.61
CA ASN A 18 3.88 12.28 -7.12
C ASN A 18 3.03 11.78 -5.94
N PRO A 19 2.39 10.59 -6.03
CA PRO A 19 1.65 10.01 -4.91
C PRO A 19 2.53 9.92 -3.66
N GLU A 20 1.95 10.10 -2.48
CA GLU A 20 2.67 10.02 -1.22
C GLU A 20 3.28 8.63 -1.01
N THR A 21 2.62 7.60 -1.54
CA THR A 21 3.06 6.20 -1.53
C THR A 21 4.11 5.88 -2.60
N GLY A 22 4.50 6.83 -3.45
CA GLY A 22 5.45 6.63 -4.56
C GLY A 22 6.78 6.03 -4.11
N GLY A 23 7.33 6.50 -2.99
CA GLY A 23 8.61 6.04 -2.46
C GLY A 23 8.63 4.54 -2.09
N ILE A 24 7.49 3.96 -1.72
CA ILE A 24 7.37 2.53 -1.40
C ILE A 24 7.74 1.67 -2.61
N TRP A 25 7.31 2.08 -3.81
CA TRP A 25 7.56 1.35 -5.05
C TRP A 25 9.01 1.52 -5.53
N GLU A 26 9.57 2.71 -5.35
CA GLU A 26 10.99 2.98 -5.60
C GLU A 26 11.91 2.14 -4.69
N ASP A 27 11.54 2.01 -3.42
CA ASP A 27 12.22 1.17 -2.44
C ASP A 27 12.04 -0.33 -2.73
N ALA A 28 10.87 -0.72 -3.25
CA ALA A 28 10.60 -2.09 -3.67
C ALA A 28 11.25 -2.46 -5.01
N GLY A 29 11.76 -1.50 -5.80
CA GLY A 29 12.49 -1.79 -7.03
C GLY A 29 11.64 -2.12 -8.26
N PHE A 30 10.33 -1.86 -8.20
CA PHE A 30 9.42 -2.03 -9.33
C PHE A 30 8.22 -1.08 -9.24
N CYS A 31 7.53 -0.89 -10.37
CA CYS A 31 6.26 -0.16 -10.42
C CYS A 31 5.11 -1.14 -10.69
N PRO A 32 4.08 -1.21 -9.83
CA PRO A 32 2.90 -2.02 -10.08
C PRO A 32 1.96 -1.39 -11.11
N PRO A 33 0.99 -2.16 -11.64
CA PRO A 33 -0.12 -1.61 -12.42
C PRO A 33 -0.80 -0.42 -11.73
N GLN A 34 -1.27 0.54 -12.53
CA GLN A 34 -1.88 1.79 -12.06
C GLN A 34 -3.00 1.60 -11.03
N CYS A 35 -3.78 0.52 -11.14
CA CYS A 35 -4.85 0.21 -10.18
C CYS A 35 -4.32 0.00 -8.76
N TYR A 36 -3.17 -0.65 -8.59
CA TYR A 36 -2.55 -0.86 -7.28
C TYR A 36 -1.91 0.42 -6.75
N LEU A 37 -1.32 1.26 -7.61
CA LEU A 37 -0.83 2.58 -7.22
C LEU A 37 -1.97 3.43 -6.64
N GLN A 38 -3.07 3.53 -7.37
CA GLN A 38 -4.24 4.31 -6.96
C GLN A 38 -4.89 3.76 -5.70
N LEU A 39 -5.00 2.44 -5.60
CA LEU A 39 -5.56 1.82 -4.41
C LEU A 39 -4.68 2.08 -3.19
N THR A 40 -3.37 1.87 -3.30
CA THR A 40 -2.45 2.04 -2.16
C THR A 40 -2.44 3.49 -1.68
N GLU A 41 -2.46 4.46 -2.61
CA GLU A 41 -2.60 5.88 -2.27
C GLU A 41 -3.94 6.17 -1.57
N PHE A 42 -5.05 5.64 -2.09
CA PHE A 42 -6.36 5.79 -1.46
C PHE A 42 -6.39 5.22 -0.04
N LEU A 43 -5.81 4.04 0.16
CA LEU A 43 -5.71 3.38 1.46
C LEU A 43 -4.86 4.19 2.43
N HIS A 44 -3.69 4.67 1.98
CA HIS A 44 -2.78 5.49 2.77
C HIS A 44 -3.42 6.80 3.23
N ILE A 45 -4.06 7.54 2.31
CA ILE A 45 -4.77 8.77 2.64
C ILE A 45 -5.92 8.49 3.62
N THR A 46 -6.70 7.43 3.37
CA THR A 46 -7.80 7.03 4.26
C THR A 46 -7.28 6.73 5.67
N PHE A 47 -6.17 5.99 5.77
CA PHE A 47 -5.52 5.67 7.03
C PHE A 47 -5.02 6.93 7.77
N LEU A 48 -4.34 7.84 7.07
CA LEU A 48 -3.81 9.08 7.66
C LEU A 48 -4.90 10.01 8.20
N HIS A 49 -6.06 10.02 7.55
CA HIS A 49 -7.21 10.85 7.92
C HIS A 49 -8.22 10.15 8.83
N GLU A 50 -7.88 8.99 9.40
CA GLU A 50 -8.76 8.20 10.27
C GLU A 50 -10.11 7.89 9.59
N GLY A 51 -10.08 7.75 8.26
CA GLY A 51 -11.23 7.45 7.43
C GLY A 51 -11.69 6.01 7.58
N CYS A 52 -12.81 5.71 6.93
CA CYS A 52 -13.43 4.39 6.95
C CYS A 52 -13.56 3.86 5.51
N ILE A 53 -13.20 2.59 5.33
CA ILE A 53 -13.46 1.85 4.10
C ILE A 53 -14.71 1.01 4.32
N PRO A 54 -15.77 1.17 3.52
CA PRO A 54 -16.93 0.30 3.58
C PRO A 54 -16.55 -1.18 3.37
N GLU A 55 -17.20 -2.06 4.12
CA GLU A 55 -16.97 -3.51 4.13
C GLU A 55 -17.01 -4.15 2.72
N TYR A 56 -17.93 -3.67 1.87
CA TYR A 56 -18.03 -4.09 0.48
C TYR A 56 -16.72 -3.89 -0.30
N TYR A 57 -16.11 -2.71 -0.18
CA TYR A 57 -14.85 -2.41 -0.86
C TYR A 57 -13.68 -3.18 -0.24
N LEU A 58 -13.70 -3.43 1.07
CA LEU A 58 -12.70 -4.29 1.71
C LEU A 58 -12.72 -5.70 1.11
N HIS A 59 -13.90 -6.26 0.84
CA HIS A 59 -14.01 -7.58 0.23
C HIS A 59 -13.42 -7.58 -1.18
N GLU A 60 -13.73 -6.56 -1.99
CA GLU A 60 -13.16 -6.43 -3.33
C GLU A 60 -11.63 -6.28 -3.30
N ILE A 61 -11.09 -5.50 -2.37
CA ILE A 61 -9.65 -5.32 -2.19
C ILE A 61 -8.97 -6.64 -1.81
N ILE A 62 -9.53 -7.37 -0.84
CA ILE A 62 -9.00 -8.67 -0.39
C ILE A 62 -8.98 -9.68 -1.54
N GLU A 63 -10.06 -9.76 -2.31
CA GLU A 63 -10.13 -10.68 -3.45
C GLU A 63 -9.14 -10.28 -4.55
N MET A 64 -8.97 -8.98 -4.80
CA MET A 64 -7.99 -8.46 -5.76
C MET A 64 -6.55 -8.84 -5.38
N ILE A 65 -6.17 -8.77 -4.10
CA ILE A 65 -4.81 -9.13 -3.66
C ILE A 65 -4.58 -10.64 -3.52
N ARG A 66 -5.65 -11.43 -3.31
CA ARG A 66 -5.57 -12.91 -3.26
C ARG A 66 -5.40 -13.53 -4.64
N SER A 67 -6.02 -12.93 -5.64
CA SER A 67 -5.93 -13.34 -7.02
C SER A 67 -5.44 -12.17 -7.88
N PRO A 68 -4.18 -11.73 -7.69
CA PRO A 68 -3.66 -10.60 -8.43
C PRO A 68 -3.76 -10.88 -9.92
N CYS A 69 -4.30 -9.93 -10.67
CA CYS A 69 -4.36 -10.03 -12.12
C CYS A 69 -2.93 -10.17 -12.67
N ASN A 70 -2.56 -11.39 -13.07
CA ASN A 70 -1.26 -11.74 -13.68
C ASN A 70 -1.14 -11.23 -15.12
N ASN A 71 -1.67 -10.05 -15.42
CA ASN A 71 -1.72 -9.51 -16.77
C ASN A 71 -0.35 -8.93 -17.23
N GLY A 72 0.76 -9.29 -16.58
CA GLY A 72 2.11 -8.85 -16.95
C GLY A 72 2.32 -7.34 -16.89
N GLY A 73 1.66 -6.66 -15.95
CA GLY A 73 1.67 -5.20 -15.85
C GLY A 73 2.69 -4.62 -14.87
N PHE A 74 3.51 -5.47 -14.23
CA PHE A 74 4.56 -5.01 -13.32
C PHE A 74 5.80 -4.61 -14.14
N VAL A 75 6.33 -3.42 -13.84
CA VAL A 75 7.55 -2.93 -14.49
C VAL A 75 8.69 -2.98 -13.49
N VAL A 76 9.52 -4.02 -13.58
CA VAL A 76 10.69 -4.19 -12.72
C VAL A 76 11.85 -3.37 -13.27
N HIS A 77 12.34 -2.41 -12.49
CA HIS A 77 13.48 -1.57 -12.87
C HIS A 77 14.76 -1.90 -12.08
N ASP A 78 14.64 -2.48 -10.88
CA ASP A 78 15.75 -2.99 -10.08
C ASP A 78 15.39 -4.36 -9.49
N ARG A 79 15.68 -5.40 -10.26
CA ARG A 79 15.40 -6.80 -9.88
C ARG A 79 16.05 -7.17 -8.55
N LYS A 80 17.29 -6.76 -8.31
CA LYS A 80 18.01 -7.14 -7.09
C LYS A 80 17.32 -6.54 -5.87
N ARG A 81 16.94 -5.27 -5.96
CA ARG A 81 16.18 -4.58 -4.92
C ARG A 81 14.83 -5.26 -4.66
N MET A 82 14.09 -5.58 -5.71
CA MET A 82 12.82 -6.30 -5.59
C MET A 82 12.96 -7.63 -4.87
N LEU A 83 13.98 -8.44 -5.19
CA LEU A 83 14.21 -9.71 -4.52
C LEU A 83 14.60 -9.53 -3.05
N CYS A 84 15.48 -8.57 -2.72
CA CYS A 84 15.81 -8.28 -1.33
C CYS A 84 14.60 -7.78 -0.53
N PHE A 85 13.73 -6.98 -1.16
CA PHE A 85 12.49 -6.52 -0.55
C PHE A 85 11.52 -7.69 -0.30
N ALA A 86 11.34 -8.57 -1.28
CA ALA A 86 10.54 -9.79 -1.13
C ALA A 86 11.04 -10.68 0.01
N GLU A 87 12.37 -10.89 0.11
CA GLU A 87 12.98 -11.64 1.21
C GLU A 87 12.68 -11.01 2.57
N SER A 88 12.72 -9.67 2.67
CA SER A 88 12.40 -8.95 3.91
C SER A 88 10.94 -9.11 4.35
N LEU A 89 10.04 -9.39 3.40
CA LEU A 89 8.63 -9.68 3.64
C LEU A 89 8.36 -11.19 3.85
N GLY A 90 9.38 -12.05 3.75
CA GLY A 90 9.22 -13.50 3.86
C GLY A 90 8.55 -14.16 2.65
N ILE A 91 8.56 -13.50 1.48
CA ILE A 91 8.04 -14.05 0.22
C ILE A 91 9.05 -15.02 -0.37
N ASP A 92 8.60 -16.21 -0.79
CA ASP A 92 9.46 -17.19 -1.47
C ASP A 92 9.84 -16.72 -2.88
N VAL A 93 11.11 -16.33 -3.03
CA VAL A 93 11.69 -15.86 -4.29
C VAL A 93 12.25 -16.98 -5.18
N LEU A 94 12.36 -18.22 -4.67
CA LEU A 94 13.00 -19.33 -5.40
C LEU A 94 12.04 -20.02 -6.37
N SER A 95 10.73 -19.86 -6.20
CA SER A 95 9.70 -20.58 -6.95
C SER A 95 8.81 -19.68 -7.83
N GLY A 96 9.04 -18.37 -7.82
CA GLY A 96 8.24 -17.38 -8.56
C GLY A 96 8.95 -16.81 -9.80
N ASP A 97 8.17 -16.52 -10.84
CA ASP A 97 8.58 -15.53 -11.84
C ASP A 97 8.52 -14.11 -11.23
N GLU A 98 9.07 -13.12 -11.94
CA GLU A 98 9.17 -11.74 -11.44
C GLU A 98 7.80 -11.12 -11.18
N ASP A 99 6.81 -11.40 -12.03
CA ASP A 99 5.44 -10.90 -11.86
C ASP A 99 4.79 -11.46 -10.61
N ARG A 100 4.98 -12.75 -10.31
CA ARG A 100 4.49 -13.38 -9.08
C ARG A 100 5.13 -12.78 -7.83
N ILE A 101 6.43 -12.53 -7.88
CA ILE A 101 7.15 -11.90 -6.75
C ILE A 101 6.64 -10.47 -6.55
N ALA A 102 6.55 -9.67 -7.63
CA ALA A 102 6.02 -8.30 -7.58
C ALA A 102 4.57 -8.25 -7.09
N ALA A 103 3.73 -9.20 -7.52
CA ALA A 103 2.36 -9.34 -7.04
C ALA A 103 2.31 -9.68 -5.54
N GLY A 104 3.19 -10.57 -5.06
CA GLY A 104 3.30 -10.89 -3.63
C GLY A 104 3.73 -9.69 -2.78
N ILE A 105 4.71 -8.91 -3.25
CA ILE A 105 5.15 -7.67 -2.59
C ILE A 105 3.97 -6.69 -2.53
N THR A 106 3.29 -6.50 -3.66
CA THR A 106 2.13 -5.59 -3.77
C THR A 106 1.01 -5.98 -2.80
N ALA A 107 0.68 -7.27 -2.74
CA ALA A 107 -0.33 -7.79 -1.81
C ALA A 107 0.08 -7.55 -0.35
N SER A 108 1.36 -7.73 -0.02
CA SER A 108 1.88 -7.50 1.34
C SER A 108 1.76 -6.02 1.73
N ILE A 109 2.18 -5.09 0.86
CA ILE A 109 2.06 -3.65 1.07
C ILE A 109 0.60 -3.23 1.28
N ILE A 110 -0.32 -3.73 0.45
CA ILE A 110 -1.75 -3.41 0.59
C ILE A 110 -2.31 -3.96 1.90
N SER A 111 -1.86 -5.16 2.31
CA SER A 111 -2.32 -5.81 3.54
C SER A 111 -1.96 -5.03 4.81
N ASP A 112 -0.89 -4.23 4.80
CA ASP A 112 -0.52 -3.37 5.93
C ASP A 112 -1.59 -2.29 6.23
N TYR A 113 -2.43 -1.96 5.26
CA TYR A 113 -3.56 -1.04 5.43
C TYR A 113 -4.86 -1.75 5.80
N LEU A 114 -4.90 -3.08 5.78
CA LEU A 114 -6.11 -3.86 6.03
C LEU A 114 -6.20 -4.30 7.51
N PRO A 115 -7.41 -4.53 8.04
CA PRO A 115 -7.57 -5.06 9.38
C PRO A 115 -7.02 -6.50 9.48
N PRO A 116 -6.42 -6.89 10.61
CA PRO A 116 -5.85 -8.23 10.80
C PRO A 116 -6.89 -9.35 10.74
N ASP A 117 -8.14 -9.05 11.10
CA ASP A 117 -9.28 -9.96 11.03
C ASP A 117 -10.13 -9.56 9.83
N GLY A 118 -9.88 -10.20 8.68
CA GLY A 118 -10.68 -9.99 7.49
C GLY A 118 -12.17 -10.04 7.81
N ILE A 119 -12.86 -8.93 7.50
CA ILE A 119 -14.31 -8.73 7.48
C ILE A 119 -15.10 -9.62 8.46
N SER A 120 -15.42 -9.09 9.65
CA SER A 120 -16.39 -9.72 10.55
C SER A 120 -17.77 -9.76 9.89
N SER A 121 -18.12 -10.89 9.28
CA SER A 121 -19.44 -11.19 8.71
C SER A 121 -20.55 -11.02 9.75
N ALA A 122 -21.21 -9.87 9.72
CA ALA A 122 -22.64 -9.67 9.95
C ALA A 122 -22.93 -8.17 10.14
N THR A 123 -23.74 -7.62 9.23
CA THR A 123 -24.23 -6.23 9.17
C THR A 123 -23.19 -5.24 8.65
N GLU A 124 -23.61 -4.36 7.74
CA GLU A 124 -22.84 -3.27 7.12
C GLU A 124 -22.08 -2.47 8.21
N LYS A 125 -20.84 -2.88 8.51
CA LYS A 125 -20.02 -2.31 9.59
C LYS A 125 -18.96 -1.41 8.98
N MET A 126 -18.89 -0.19 9.48
CA MET A 126 -17.80 0.73 9.17
C MET A 126 -16.57 0.37 10.01
N ILE A 127 -15.43 0.14 9.35
CA ILE A 127 -14.15 -0.15 10.01
C ILE A 127 -13.30 1.12 10.06
N PHE A 128 -12.96 1.57 11.27
CA PHE A 128 -12.12 2.73 11.52
C PHE A 128 -10.67 2.33 11.75
N PHE A 129 -9.74 3.06 11.14
CA PHE A 129 -8.31 2.89 11.36
C PHE A 129 -7.77 3.97 12.31
N ASN A 130 -7.06 3.53 13.36
CA ASN A 130 -6.22 4.39 14.19
C ASN A 130 -4.77 4.31 13.68
N LYS A 131 -3.99 5.37 13.87
CA LYS A 131 -2.52 5.46 13.67
C LYS A 131 -1.70 4.29 14.23
N ASN A 132 -2.27 3.50 15.14
CA ASN A 132 -1.65 2.30 15.71
C ASN A 132 -2.01 0.99 14.97
N GLY A 133 -2.69 1.04 13.82
CA GLY A 133 -3.11 -0.15 13.06
C GLY A 133 -4.24 -0.96 13.68
N LEU A 134 -4.86 -0.48 14.77
CA LEU A 134 -5.94 -1.19 15.46
C LEU A 134 -7.30 -0.77 14.88
N ALA A 135 -8.00 -1.71 14.24
CA ALA A 135 -9.35 -1.52 13.75
C ALA A 135 -10.36 -1.40 14.90
N ARG A 136 -11.28 -0.43 14.83
CA ARG A 136 -12.42 -0.31 15.75
C ARG A 136 -13.74 -0.44 14.97
N GLU A 137 -14.61 -1.33 15.43
CA GLU A 137 -15.96 -1.52 14.86
C GLU A 137 -16.96 -0.53 15.46
N GLN A 138 -17.84 0.04 14.63
CA GLN A 138 -19.13 0.58 15.11
C GLN A 138 -20.28 0.06 14.25
N SER A 139 -21.32 -0.45 14.92
CA SER A 139 -22.58 -0.87 14.29
C SER A 139 -23.62 0.25 14.41
N THR A 140 -24.14 0.74 13.29
CA THR A 140 -25.30 1.63 13.29
C THR A 140 -26.58 0.83 13.44
N LEU A 141 -27.21 0.88 14.62
CA LEU A 141 -28.61 0.48 14.79
C LEU A 141 -29.49 1.40 13.94
N LYS A 142 -30.17 0.85 12.92
CA LYS A 142 -31.31 1.53 12.30
C LYS A 142 -32.50 1.46 13.27
N VAL A 143 -33.00 2.63 13.66
CA VAL A 143 -34.20 2.88 14.48
C VAL A 143 -35.44 2.34 13.79
#